data_AF-A0A392MR19-F1
#
_entry.id   AF-A0A392MR19-F1
#
_cell.length_a   1.000
_cell.length_b   1.000
_cell.length_c   1.000
_cell.angle_alpha   90.00
_cell.angle_beta   90.00
_cell.angle_gamma   90.00
#
_symmetry.space_group_name_H-M   'P 1'
#
loop_
_entity.id
_entity.type
_entity.pdbx_description
1 polymer ?
#
loop_
_entity_poly.entity_id
_entity_poly.type
_entity_poly.pdbx_seq_one_letter_code
_entity_poly.pdbx_strand_id
1 'polypeptide(L)'
;AVLALGNVAGDSPRRRELVLSYGALLPLLEQLKPPLLEQLKPDTYLSMLRNVTWTLSNFCRGRPQPSFELVNTVLPALASLIYCNDEEVLTDACWALSYLSDGARDKIQGVIDTGVCSKLVELLRHPSPSVLLPALRTIGNIVSGDDIQTQREIVIHTGTDNLNTYYQTHGGNMLF
;
A
#
# COMPACT_ATOMS: atom_id res chain seq x y z
N ALA A 1 15.74 -12.32 8.96
CA ALA A 1 16.29 -11.07 8.40
C ALA A 1 15.19 -10.05 8.10
N VAL A 2 14.12 -10.42 7.37
CA VAL A 2 13.00 -9.52 6.97
C VAL A 2 12.48 -8.63 8.11
N LEU A 3 12.02 -9.23 9.22
CA LEU A 3 11.52 -8.46 10.38
C LEU A 3 12.54 -7.46 10.96
N ALA A 4 13.82 -7.82 10.99
CA ALA A 4 14.86 -6.94 11.50
C ALA A 4 15.03 -5.71 10.58
N LEU A 5 14.99 -5.92 9.26
CA LEU A 5 15.04 -4.82 8.28
C LEU A 5 13.81 -3.91 8.38
N GLY A 6 12.62 -4.49 8.53
CA GLY A 6 11.38 -3.72 8.72
C GLY A 6 11.41 -2.87 9.99
N ASN A 7 11.90 -3.42 11.11
CA ASN A 7 12.08 -2.66 12.35
C ASN A 7 13.06 -1.50 12.20
N VAL A 8 14.21 -1.74 11.56
CA VAL A 8 15.21 -0.69 11.32
C VAL A 8 14.64 0.41 10.41
N ALA A 9 13.96 0.03 9.32
CA ALA A 9 13.38 0.99 8.39
C ALA A 9 12.20 1.77 9.00
N GLY A 10 11.37 1.12 9.82
CA GLY A 10 10.21 1.73 10.46
C GLY A 10 10.55 2.74 11.57
N ASP A 11 11.76 2.70 12.12
CA ASP A 11 12.19 3.59 13.20
C ASP A 11 12.30 5.06 12.78
N SER A 12 12.89 5.35 11.60
CA SER A 12 13.03 6.72 11.11
C SER A 12 13.31 6.78 9.61
N PRO A 13 12.94 7.89 8.94
CA PRO A 13 13.23 8.10 7.52
C PRO A 13 14.71 7.91 7.18
N ARG A 14 15.63 8.36 8.04
CA ARG A 14 17.07 8.18 7.85
C ARG A 14 17.48 6.71 7.84
N ARG A 15 16.93 5.88 8.73
CA ARG A 15 17.26 4.45 8.78
C ARG A 15 16.61 3.69 7.63
N ARG A 16 15.39 4.07 7.23
CA ARG A 16 14.76 3.59 5.99
C ARG A 16 15.66 3.81 4.78
N GLU A 17 16.11 5.04 4.55
CA GLU A 17 17.04 5.36 3.45
C GLU A 17 18.34 4.56 3.54
N LEU A 18 18.88 4.36 4.74
CA LEU A 18 20.08 3.55 4.94
C LEU A 18 19.86 2.09 4.53
N VAL A 19 18.76 1.47 4.94
CA VAL A 19 18.43 0.08 4.57
C VAL A 19 18.24 -0.03 3.05
N LEU A 20 17.55 0.93 2.45
CA LEU A 20 17.32 0.98 1.01
C LEU A 20 18.62 1.18 0.23
N SER A 21 19.54 2.03 0.70
CA SER A 21 20.83 2.28 0.03
C SER A 21 21.78 1.08 0.06
N TYR A 22 21.60 0.15 1.01
CA TYR A 22 22.27 -1.15 1.01
C TYR A 22 21.62 -2.18 0.08
N GLY A 23 20.64 -1.80 -0.74
CA GLY A 23 20.03 -2.67 -1.74
C GLY A 23 19.08 -3.72 -1.17
N ALA A 24 18.52 -3.48 0.03
CA ALA A 24 17.66 -4.46 0.71
C ALA A 24 16.33 -4.74 -0.01
N LEU A 25 15.90 -3.87 -0.94
CA LEU A 25 14.59 -3.97 -1.56
C LEU A 25 14.46 -5.16 -2.52
N LEU A 26 15.38 -5.32 -3.45
CA LEU A 26 15.28 -6.40 -4.45
C LEU A 26 15.30 -7.80 -3.80
N PRO A 27 16.23 -8.13 -2.88
CA PRO A 27 16.23 -9.42 -2.19
C PRO A 27 14.95 -9.67 -1.38
N LEU A 28 14.31 -8.61 -0.87
CA LEU A 28 13.03 -8.71 -0.19
C LEU A 28 11.90 -9.06 -1.18
N LEU A 29 11.85 -8.42 -2.34
CA LEU A 29 10.88 -8.73 -3.39
C LEU A 29 11.06 -10.16 -3.94
N GLU A 30 12.30 -10.65 -4.02
CA GLU A 30 12.56 -12.05 -4.40
C GLU A 30 11.84 -13.05 -3.47
N GLN A 31 11.63 -12.72 -2.19
CA GLN A 31 10.92 -13.59 -1.24
C GLN A 31 9.45 -13.81 -1.61
N LEU A 32 8.87 -12.97 -2.46
CA LEU A 32 7.49 -13.10 -2.93
C LEU A 32 7.36 -13.95 -4.20
N LYS A 33 8.46 -14.41 -4.78
CA LYS A 33 8.39 -15.17 -6.03
C LYS A 33 7.82 -16.58 -5.80
N PRO A 34 6.94 -17.07 -6.69
CA PRO A 34 6.27 -18.36 -6.53
C PRO A 34 7.23 -19.54 -6.25
N PRO A 35 8.39 -19.67 -6.94
CA PRO A 35 9.30 -20.79 -6.67
C PRO A 35 9.78 -20.88 -5.23
N LEU A 36 9.91 -19.76 -4.51
CA LEU A 36 10.33 -19.76 -3.10
C LEU A 36 9.13 -19.97 -2.17
N LEU A 37 7.99 -19.35 -2.50
CA LEU A 37 6.80 -19.42 -1.67
C LEU A 37 6.10 -20.79 -1.71
N GLU A 38 6.03 -21.43 -2.88
CA GLU A 38 5.35 -22.73 -3.07
C GLU A 38 6.05 -23.89 -2.35
N GLN A 39 7.33 -23.73 -1.99
CA GLN A 39 8.09 -24.71 -1.22
C GLN A 39 7.80 -24.65 0.28
N LEU A 40 7.11 -23.60 0.75
CA LEU A 40 6.83 -23.39 2.17
C LEU A 40 5.58 -24.14 2.62
N LYS A 41 5.60 -24.58 3.87
CA LYS A 41 4.38 -25.04 4.55
C LYS A 41 3.38 -23.89 4.67
N PRO A 42 2.06 -24.14 4.69
CA PRO A 42 1.04 -23.09 4.72
C PRO A 42 1.24 -22.02 5.81
N ASP A 43 1.54 -22.43 7.05
CA ASP A 43 1.74 -21.46 8.15
C ASP A 43 3.00 -20.60 7.95
N THR A 44 4.07 -21.20 7.40
CA THR A 44 5.31 -20.51 7.10
C THR A 44 5.16 -19.58 5.90
N TYR A 45 4.39 -20.00 4.88
CA TYR A 45 4.02 -19.19 3.74
C TYR A 45 3.31 -17.91 4.19
N LEU A 46 2.26 -18.05 5.02
CA LEU A 46 1.48 -16.92 5.47
C LEU A 46 2.31 -15.97 6.35
N SER A 47 3.11 -16.52 7.27
CA SER A 47 4.02 -15.73 8.09
C SER A 47 5.04 -14.96 7.24
N MET A 48 5.57 -15.56 6.17
CA MET A 48 6.46 -14.88 5.25
C MET A 48 5.77 -13.72 4.54
N LEU A 49 4.55 -13.95 4.01
CA LEU A 49 3.78 -12.89 3.36
C LEU A 49 3.54 -11.70 4.29
N ARG A 50 3.08 -11.96 5.53
CA ARG A 50 2.86 -10.91 6.54
C ARG A 50 4.14 -10.11 6.80
N ASN A 51 5.23 -10.79 7.09
CA ASN A 51 6.51 -10.15 7.40
C ASN A 51 7.07 -9.31 6.24
N VAL A 52 6.99 -9.83 5.01
CA VAL A 52 7.46 -9.13 3.82
C VAL A 52 6.59 -7.92 3.53
N THR A 53 5.26 -8.08 3.55
CA THR A 53 4.31 -6.98 3.30
C THR A 53 4.49 -5.86 4.32
N TRP A 54 4.59 -6.20 5.61
CA TRP A 54 4.87 -5.24 6.67
C TRP A 54 6.22 -4.51 6.49
N THR A 55 7.24 -5.22 6.00
CA THR A 55 8.54 -4.60 5.71
C THR A 55 8.45 -3.65 4.53
N LEU A 56 7.72 -4.01 3.47
CA LEU A 56 7.47 -3.16 2.31
C LEU A 56 6.70 -1.90 2.70
N SER A 57 5.70 -2.02 3.59
CA SER A 57 4.94 -0.86 4.07
C SER A 57 5.85 0.14 4.80
N ASN A 58 6.78 -0.34 5.63
CA ASN A 58 7.81 0.49 6.26
C ASN A 58 8.79 1.13 5.26
N PHE A 59 9.16 0.42 4.19
CA PHE A 59 10.02 0.98 3.14
C PHE A 59 9.32 2.11 2.36
N CYS A 60 8.00 2.10 2.28
CA CYS A 60 7.20 3.14 1.61
C CYS A 60 6.85 4.33 2.54
N ARG A 61 6.97 4.14 3.87
CA ARG A 61 6.46 5.08 4.88
C ARG A 61 7.40 6.26 5.15
N GLY A 62 6.82 7.40 5.54
CA GLY A 62 7.52 8.49 6.22
C GLY A 62 7.87 9.69 5.33
N ARG A 63 8.26 10.80 5.97
CA ARG A 63 8.66 12.06 5.31
C ARG A 63 10.12 12.40 5.69
N PRO A 64 11.01 12.80 4.75
CA PRO A 64 10.77 12.87 3.31
C PRO A 64 10.44 11.49 2.74
N GLN A 65 9.67 11.46 1.65
CA GLN A 65 9.30 10.20 1.00
C GLN A 65 10.53 9.52 0.40
N PRO A 66 10.53 8.18 0.30
CA PRO A 66 11.58 7.46 -0.42
C PRO A 66 11.57 7.84 -1.92
N SER A 67 12.71 7.60 -2.58
CA SER A 67 12.85 7.82 -4.03
C SER A 67 11.75 7.08 -4.79
N PHE A 68 11.05 7.80 -5.68
CA PHE A 68 9.97 7.23 -6.47
C PHE A 68 10.43 6.09 -7.35
N GLU A 69 11.60 6.23 -8.00
CA GLU A 69 12.20 5.19 -8.84
C GLU A 69 12.36 3.87 -8.08
N LEU A 70 12.77 3.95 -6.81
CA LEU A 70 12.98 2.78 -5.98
C LEU A 70 11.66 2.15 -5.53
N VAL A 71 10.66 2.95 -5.15
CA VAL A 71 9.37 2.40 -4.70
C VAL A 71 8.44 2.00 -5.84
N ASN A 72 8.66 2.51 -7.06
CA ASN A 72 7.92 2.08 -8.24
C ASN A 72 8.13 0.58 -8.52
N THR A 73 9.30 0.03 -8.19
CA THR A 73 9.56 -1.42 -8.34
C THR A 73 8.76 -2.28 -7.35
N VAL A 74 8.17 -1.67 -6.32
CA VAL A 74 7.37 -2.36 -5.28
C VAL A 74 5.91 -2.51 -5.70
N LEU A 75 5.42 -1.62 -6.55
CA LEU A 75 4.01 -1.55 -6.94
C LEU A 75 3.44 -2.87 -7.51
N PRO A 76 4.14 -3.62 -8.40
CA PRO A 76 3.60 -4.89 -8.90
C PRO A 76 3.39 -5.94 -7.80
N ALA A 77 4.27 -5.94 -6.78
CA ALA A 77 4.14 -6.84 -5.64
C ALA A 77 2.94 -6.44 -4.77
N LEU A 78 2.79 -5.14 -4.47
CA LEU A 78 1.63 -4.64 -3.70
C LEU A 78 0.31 -4.91 -4.44
N ALA A 79 0.29 -4.71 -5.76
CA ALA A 79 -0.87 -5.01 -6.59
C ALA A 79 -1.29 -6.48 -6.53
N SER A 80 -0.35 -7.39 -6.31
CA SER A 80 -0.65 -8.82 -6.08
C SER A 80 -1.11 -9.08 -4.65
N LEU A 81 -0.46 -8.45 -3.66
CA LEU A 81 -0.73 -8.67 -2.23
C LEU A 81 -2.11 -8.18 -1.78
N ILE A 82 -2.69 -7.16 -2.42
CA ILE A 82 -4.06 -6.70 -2.09
C ILE A 82 -5.17 -7.68 -2.47
N TYR A 83 -4.85 -8.77 -3.17
CA TYR A 83 -5.77 -9.86 -3.46
C TYR A 83 -5.64 -11.03 -2.48
N CYS A 84 -4.75 -10.95 -1.48
CA CYS A 84 -4.70 -11.92 -0.41
C CYS A 84 -5.98 -11.85 0.46
N ASN A 85 -6.38 -12.98 1.04
CA ASN A 85 -7.52 -13.04 1.97
C ASN A 85 -7.11 -12.75 3.43
N ASP A 86 -5.81 -12.61 3.68
CA ASP A 86 -5.28 -12.40 5.02
C ASP A 86 -5.36 -10.92 5.43
N GLU A 87 -5.99 -10.64 6.57
CA GLU A 87 -6.26 -9.27 7.02
C GLU A 87 -4.98 -8.47 7.29
N GLU A 88 -3.94 -9.08 7.86
CA GLU A 88 -2.67 -8.40 8.15
C GLU A 88 -1.97 -8.01 6.84
N VAL A 89 -1.89 -8.93 5.87
CA VAL A 89 -1.35 -8.65 4.54
C VAL A 89 -2.14 -7.53 3.84
N LEU A 90 -3.47 -7.60 3.86
CA LEU A 90 -4.32 -6.56 3.25
C LEU A 90 -4.08 -5.19 3.90
N THR A 91 -3.99 -5.15 5.23
CA THR A 91 -3.75 -3.93 6.00
C THR A 91 -2.44 -3.28 5.60
N ASP A 92 -1.34 -4.02 5.62
CA ASP A 92 -0.01 -3.48 5.30
C ASP A 92 0.14 -3.12 3.82
N ALA A 93 -0.44 -3.91 2.93
CA ALA A 93 -0.44 -3.60 1.49
C ALA A 93 -1.20 -2.30 1.20
N CYS A 94 -2.38 -2.11 1.82
CA CYS A 94 -3.14 -0.87 1.69
C CYS A 94 -2.39 0.32 2.30
N TRP A 95 -1.72 0.15 3.45
CA TRP A 95 -0.91 1.23 4.02
C TRP A 95 0.23 1.63 3.08
N ALA A 96 0.95 0.65 2.52
CA ALA A 96 2.01 0.90 1.56
C ALA A 96 1.48 1.69 0.35
N LEU A 97 0.38 1.26 -0.27
CA LEU A 97 -0.25 1.96 -1.38
C LEU A 97 -0.68 3.38 -1.01
N SER A 98 -1.21 3.59 0.19
CA SER A 98 -1.60 4.92 0.68
C SER A 98 -0.41 5.87 0.80
N TYR A 99 0.78 5.36 1.15
CA TYR A 99 1.99 6.19 1.23
C TYR A 99 2.52 6.53 -0.16
N LEU A 100 2.39 5.61 -1.11
CA LEU A 100 2.84 5.79 -2.49
C LEU A 100 1.92 6.72 -3.29
N SER A 101 0.63 6.75 -2.99
CA SER A 101 -0.32 7.69 -3.60
C SER A 101 -0.35 9.08 -2.95
N ASP A 102 0.28 9.27 -1.79
CA ASP A 102 0.31 10.56 -1.05
C ASP A 102 1.36 11.53 -1.63
N GLY A 103 1.24 11.92 -2.90
CA GLY A 103 2.26 12.75 -3.54
C GLY A 103 1.90 13.31 -4.91
N ALA A 104 2.94 13.60 -5.69
CA ALA A 104 2.81 14.17 -7.03
C ALA A 104 2.10 13.21 -8.00
N ARG A 105 1.61 13.79 -9.10
CA ARG A 105 0.76 13.11 -10.09
C ARG A 105 1.39 11.84 -10.67
N ASP A 106 2.69 11.84 -10.91
CA ASP A 106 3.46 10.69 -11.38
C ASP A 106 3.37 9.49 -10.42
N LYS A 107 3.37 9.76 -9.11
CA LYS A 107 3.23 8.71 -8.10
C LYS A 107 1.82 8.12 -8.07
N ILE A 108 0.82 9.00 -8.11
CA ILE A 108 -0.58 8.60 -8.17
C ILE A 108 -0.82 7.77 -9.44
N GLN A 109 -0.31 8.21 -10.59
CA GLN A 109 -0.42 7.49 -11.85
C GLN A 109 0.23 6.11 -11.78
N GLY A 110 1.43 6.00 -11.19
CA GLY A 110 2.09 4.70 -11.00
C GLY A 110 1.22 3.71 -10.22
N VAL A 111 0.52 4.17 -9.18
CA VAL A 111 -0.45 3.33 -8.45
C VAL A 111 -1.63 2.95 -9.35
N ILE A 112 -2.23 3.90 -10.07
CA ILE A 112 -3.37 3.64 -10.98
C ILE A 112 -3.00 2.61 -12.05
N ASP A 113 -1.83 2.75 -12.67
CA ASP A 113 -1.35 1.91 -13.77
C ASP A 113 -1.18 0.44 -13.38
N THR A 114 -1.13 0.14 -12.08
CA THR A 114 -1.09 -1.24 -11.57
C THR A 114 -2.47 -1.93 -11.54
N GLY A 115 -3.56 -1.20 -11.80
CA GLY A 115 -4.92 -1.75 -11.86
C GLY A 115 -5.58 -1.99 -10.50
N VAL A 116 -4.99 -1.50 -9.41
CA VAL A 116 -5.46 -1.77 -8.04
C VAL A 116 -6.76 -1.07 -7.65
N CYS A 117 -7.18 -0.04 -8.41
CA CYS A 117 -8.33 0.81 -8.07
C CYS A 117 -9.62 0.01 -7.83
N SER A 118 -9.92 -0.97 -8.71
CA SER A 118 -11.14 -1.79 -8.57
C SER A 118 -11.14 -2.57 -7.25
N LYS A 119 -10.01 -3.19 -6.90
CA LYS A 119 -9.87 -3.94 -5.65
C LYS A 119 -9.89 -3.03 -4.42
N LEU A 120 -9.27 -1.86 -4.48
CA LEU A 120 -9.33 -0.87 -3.40
C LEU A 120 -10.77 -0.44 -3.10
N VAL A 121 -11.60 -0.25 -4.15
CA VAL A 121 -13.03 0.06 -4.00
C VAL A 121 -13.79 -1.10 -3.34
N GLU A 122 -13.49 -2.34 -3.70
CA GLU A 122 -14.06 -3.52 -3.04
C GLU A 122 -13.68 -3.56 -1.54
N LEU A 123 -12.42 -3.27 -1.22
CA LEU A 123 -11.91 -3.24 0.16
C LEU A 123 -12.54 -2.13 1.03
N LEU A 124 -13.20 -1.13 0.43
CA LEU A 124 -14.01 -0.17 1.19
C LEU A 124 -15.26 -0.79 1.83
N ARG A 125 -15.59 -2.03 1.49
CA ARG A 125 -16.67 -2.81 2.11
C ARG A 125 -16.13 -3.88 3.05
N HIS A 126 -14.81 -3.92 3.28
CA HIS A 126 -14.20 -4.90 4.17
C HIS A 126 -14.68 -4.68 5.63
N PRO A 127 -15.05 -5.73 6.38
CA PRO A 127 -15.62 -5.59 7.72
C PRO A 127 -14.61 -5.08 8.75
N SER A 128 -13.30 -5.31 8.52
CA SER A 128 -12.24 -4.83 9.42
C SER A 128 -11.86 -3.38 9.11
N PRO A 129 -11.97 -2.46 10.10
CA PRO A 129 -11.49 -1.08 9.96
C PRO A 129 -9.99 -0.97 9.63
N SER A 130 -9.19 -1.94 10.06
CA SER A 130 -7.74 -1.98 9.82
C SER A 130 -7.40 -2.02 8.33
N VAL A 131 -8.26 -2.66 7.52
CA VAL A 131 -8.15 -2.72 6.06
C VAL A 131 -8.86 -1.54 5.41
N LEU A 132 -10.07 -1.21 5.89
CA LEU A 132 -10.92 -0.15 5.35
C LEU A 132 -10.20 1.22 5.33
N LEU A 133 -9.60 1.61 6.46
CA LEU A 133 -9.02 2.95 6.62
C LEU A 133 -7.87 3.22 5.64
N PRO A 134 -6.84 2.36 5.49
CA PRO A 134 -5.79 2.60 4.51
C PRO A 134 -6.27 2.46 3.07
N ALA A 135 -7.23 1.57 2.78
CA ALA A 135 -7.85 1.49 1.44
C ALA A 135 -8.56 2.80 1.09
N LEU A 136 -9.35 3.35 2.03
CA LEU A 136 -10.03 4.62 1.89
C LEU A 136 -9.05 5.77 1.69
N ARG A 137 -7.98 5.83 2.49
CA ARG A 137 -6.92 6.84 2.32
C ARG A 137 -6.30 6.76 0.93
N THR A 138 -6.04 5.55 0.44
CA THR A 138 -5.44 5.34 -0.90
C THR A 138 -6.37 5.88 -1.99
N ILE A 139 -7.66 5.56 -1.92
CA ILE A 139 -8.68 6.08 -2.83
C ILE A 139 -8.76 7.62 -2.73
N GLY A 140 -8.78 8.17 -1.51
CA GLY A 140 -8.77 9.61 -1.26
C GLY A 140 -7.63 10.32 -1.98
N ASN A 141 -6.40 9.80 -1.83
CA ASN A 141 -5.24 10.34 -2.51
C ASN A 141 -5.36 10.27 -4.04
N ILE A 142 -5.87 9.16 -4.58
CA ILE A 142 -6.07 8.98 -6.03
C ILE A 142 -7.07 10.01 -6.57
N VAL A 143 -8.20 10.20 -5.89
CA VAL A 143 -9.23 11.17 -6.34
C VAL A 143 -8.80 12.62 -6.17
N SER A 144 -7.86 12.91 -5.26
CA SER A 144 -7.24 14.23 -5.13
C SER A 144 -6.28 14.56 -6.27
N GLY A 145 -5.87 13.60 -7.10
CA GLY A 145 -5.06 13.85 -8.30
C GLY A 145 -5.90 14.37 -9.48
N ASP A 146 -5.26 14.97 -10.49
CA ASP A 146 -5.93 15.63 -11.64
C ASP A 146 -6.52 14.67 -12.70
N ASP A 147 -6.62 13.36 -12.45
CA ASP A 147 -7.18 12.42 -13.41
C ASP A 147 -8.71 12.30 -13.26
N ILE A 148 -9.42 13.10 -14.05
CA ILE A 148 -10.88 13.15 -14.13
C ILE A 148 -11.49 11.79 -14.50
N GLN A 149 -10.79 10.93 -15.26
CA GLN A 149 -11.32 9.62 -15.64
C GLN A 149 -11.32 8.67 -14.44
N THR A 150 -10.20 8.58 -13.72
CA THR A 150 -10.10 7.76 -12.51
C THR A 150 -11.03 8.25 -11.40
N GLN A 151 -11.17 9.56 -11.21
CA GLN A 151 -12.15 10.13 -10.29
C GLN A 151 -13.58 9.68 -10.62
N ARG A 152 -13.98 9.69 -11.90
CA ARG A 152 -15.31 9.28 -12.32
C ARG A 152 -15.56 7.79 -12.10
N GLU A 153 -14.62 6.92 -12.47
CA GLU A 153 -14.75 5.48 -12.26
C GLU A 153 -14.87 5.13 -10.77
N ILE A 154 -14.03 5.72 -9.92
CA ILE A 154 -14.07 5.50 -8.48
C ILE A 154 -15.41 5.97 -7.91
N VAL A 155 -15.85 7.19 -8.22
CA VAL A 155 -17.12 7.75 -7.71
C VAL A 155 -18.32 6.90 -8.13
N ILE A 156 -18.32 6.37 -9.36
CA ILE A 156 -19.39 5.47 -9.86
C ILE A 156 -19.38 4.14 -9.09
N HIS A 157 -18.21 3.55 -8.83
CA HIS A 157 -18.10 2.23 -8.22
C HIS A 157 -18.21 2.22 -6.68
N THR A 158 -17.80 3.28 -5.99
CA THR A 158 -17.86 3.35 -4.52
C THR A 158 -19.27 3.61 -4.01
N GLY A 159 -20.13 4.25 -4.79
CA GLY A 159 -21.35 4.87 -4.29
C GLY A 159 -20.99 6.05 -3.38
N THR A 160 -21.75 7.13 -3.46
CA THR A 160 -21.50 8.38 -2.71
C THR A 160 -21.54 8.21 -1.18
N ASP A 161 -22.05 7.10 -0.68
CA ASP A 161 -22.39 6.91 0.72
C ASP A 161 -21.16 6.70 1.62
N ASN A 162 -20.16 5.91 1.19
CA ASN A 162 -18.98 5.64 2.01
C ASN A 162 -18.05 6.85 2.15
N LEU A 163 -17.91 7.63 1.06
CA LEU A 163 -17.16 8.89 1.09
C LEU A 163 -17.88 9.91 1.98
N ASN A 164 -19.20 10.06 1.85
CA ASN A 164 -20.01 10.95 2.69
C ASN A 164 -20.00 10.56 4.17
N THR A 165 -20.06 9.27 4.51
CA THR A 165 -19.94 8.82 5.90
C THR A 165 -18.58 9.16 6.49
N TYR A 166 -17.48 9.06 5.72
CA TYR A 166 -16.16 9.54 6.17
C TYR A 166 -16.12 11.06 6.34
N TYR A 167 -16.64 11.83 5.37
CA TYR A 167 -16.76 13.30 5.47
C TYR A 167 -17.58 13.75 6.69
N GLN A 168 -18.64 13.02 7.05
CA GLN A 168 -19.50 13.31 8.19
C GLN A 168 -18.92 12.84 9.54
N THR A 169 -18.19 11.72 9.58
CA THR A 169 -17.61 11.18 10.83
C THR A 169 -16.27 11.81 11.22
N HIS A 170 -15.48 12.27 10.25
CA HIS A 170 -14.12 12.77 10.50
C HIS A 170 -13.96 14.28 10.34
N GLY A 171 -15.06 15.01 10.10
CA GLY A 171 -15.11 16.47 10.17
C GLY A 171 -14.20 17.14 9.13
N GLY A 172 -14.79 17.67 8.06
CA GLY A 172 -14.09 18.42 7.02
C GLY A 172 -12.98 19.32 7.57
N ASN A 173 -11.74 18.89 7.39
CA ASN A 173 -10.53 19.70 7.38
C ASN A 173 -9.44 18.86 6.70
N MET A 174 -9.44 18.90 5.37
CA MET A 174 -8.19 18.80 4.63
C MET A 174 -7.40 20.06 4.97
N LEU A 175 -6.50 19.99 5.95
CA LEU A 175 -5.32 20.84 5.89
C LEU A 175 -4.39 20.20 4.87
N PHE A 176 -4.20 20.92 3.76
CA PHE A 176 -3.23 20.70 2.70
C PHE A 176 -1.84 20.36 3.25
#